data_AF-A0A178WLJ8-F1
#
_entry.id   AF-A0A178WLJ8-F1
#
_cell.length_a   1.000
_cell.length_b   1.000
_cell.length_c   1.000
_cell.angle_alpha   90.00
_cell.angle_beta   90.00
_cell.angle_gamma   90.00
#
_symmetry.space_group_name_H-M   'P 1'
#
loop_
_entity.id
_entity.type
_entity.pdbx_description
1 polymer ?
#
loop_
_entity_poly.entity_id
_entity_poly.type
_entity_poly.pdbx_seq_one_letter_code
_entity_poly.pdbx_strand_id
1 'polypeptide(L)'
;MLLLLLPLLNSSAVKNILSPFAKDKSSSTKEDTVTCPICQVDPAIPFIALPCQHRYCYYCIRTRCASAASFRCLRCNEPVVAIQREGVSSGK
;
A
#
# COMPACT_ATOMS: atom_id res chain seq x y z
N MET A 1 1.86 29.40 20.90
CA MET A 1 1.44 28.06 20.46
C MET A 1 1.37 28.03 18.93
N LEU A 2 2.51 27.96 18.25
CA LEU A 2 2.60 28.00 16.78
C LEU A 2 3.48 26.85 16.25
N LEU A 3 3.25 25.63 16.76
CA LEU A 3 3.96 24.40 16.34
C LEU A 3 3.06 23.46 15.51
N LEU A 4 1.94 23.95 14.98
CA LEU A 4 1.02 23.16 14.13
C LEU A 4 1.22 23.38 12.62
N LEU A 5 2.22 24.15 12.20
CA LEU A 5 2.43 24.51 10.79
C LEU A 5 3.61 23.79 10.11
N LEU A 6 4.19 22.77 10.74
CA LEU A 6 5.14 21.88 10.04
C LEU A 6 4.54 20.94 8.96
N PRO A 7 3.23 20.62 8.88
CA PRO A 7 2.77 19.71 7.83
C PRO A 7 2.64 20.37 6.44
N LEU A 8 3.02 21.64 6.27
CA LEU A 8 2.75 22.41 5.05
C LEU A 8 3.95 22.55 4.09
N LEU A 9 5.12 21.96 4.37
CA LEU A 9 6.29 22.00 3.46
C LEU A 9 6.57 20.71 2.68
N ASN A 10 5.57 19.84 2.52
CA ASN A 10 5.64 18.81 1.46
C ASN A 10 4.27 18.63 0.81
N SER A 11 3.98 19.49 -0.16
CA SER A 11 2.76 19.47 -0.97
C SER A 11 2.56 18.18 -1.79
N SER A 12 3.48 17.21 -1.68
CA SER A 12 3.34 15.88 -2.29
C SER A 12 2.44 14.94 -1.47
N ALA A 13 2.12 15.27 -0.22
CA ALA A 13 1.38 14.39 0.70
C ALA A 13 -0.15 14.61 0.70
N VAL A 14 -0.64 15.75 0.20
CA VAL A 14 -2.07 16.11 0.29
C VAL A 14 -2.96 15.40 -0.73
N LYS A 15 -2.39 14.88 -1.81
CA LYS A 15 -3.13 14.11 -2.83
C LYS A 15 -3.65 12.76 -2.33
N ASN A 16 -3.15 12.24 -1.21
CA ASN A 16 -3.57 10.94 -0.68
C ASN A 16 -4.56 11.01 0.49
N ILE A 17 -4.98 12.22 0.89
CA ILE A 17 -5.96 12.42 1.98
C ILE A 17 -7.41 12.22 1.46
N LEU A 18 -7.59 12.22 0.13
CA LEU A 18 -8.91 12.16 -0.54
C LEU A 18 -9.21 10.85 -1.27
N SER A 19 -8.46 9.76 -1.05
CA SER A 19 -8.92 8.44 -1.50
C SER A 19 -9.37 7.55 -0.33
N PRO A 20 -10.45 7.92 0.39
CA PRO A 20 -11.23 6.92 1.07
C PRO A 20 -12.06 6.20 0.00
N PHE A 21 -11.86 4.89 -0.15
CA PHE A 21 -12.86 4.01 -0.77
C PHE A 21 -13.12 4.18 -2.28
N ALA A 22 -12.15 3.84 -3.14
CA ALA A 22 -12.48 3.39 -4.50
C ALA A 22 -12.74 1.87 -4.45
N LYS A 23 -13.96 1.51 -4.05
CA LYS A 23 -14.54 0.19 -4.25
C LYS A 23 -15.14 0.19 -5.65
N ASP A 24 -14.36 -0.21 -6.65
CA ASP A 24 -14.87 -0.44 -7.99
C ASP A 24 -14.75 -1.92 -8.32
N LYS A 25 -15.90 -2.57 -8.14
CA LYS A 25 -16.20 -3.90 -8.65
C LYS A 25 -16.49 -3.74 -10.14
N SER A 26 -15.47 -3.77 -10.98
CA SER A 26 -15.60 -3.87 -12.43
C SER A 26 -14.42 -4.63 -13.01
N SER A 27 -14.75 -5.61 -13.85
CA SER A 27 -13.83 -6.43 -14.64
C SER A 27 -12.72 -5.59 -15.27
N SER A 28 -11.47 -5.75 -14.82
CA SER A 28 -10.31 -5.17 -15.51
C SER A 28 -9.09 -6.08 -15.44
N THR A 29 -8.94 -6.82 -16.54
CA THR A 29 -7.71 -7.07 -17.29
C THR A 29 -6.37 -6.75 -16.61
N LYS A 30 -5.81 -7.69 -15.84
CA LYS A 30 -4.37 -8.01 -15.65
C LYS A 30 -3.34 -6.91 -15.27
N GLU A 31 -3.66 -5.62 -15.26
CA GLU A 31 -2.71 -4.51 -15.02
C GLU A 31 -2.66 -4.04 -13.55
N ASP A 32 -3.69 -4.40 -12.77
CA ASP A 32 -3.83 -4.05 -11.36
C ASP A 32 -2.96 -4.88 -10.38
N THR A 33 -2.25 -5.90 -10.84
CA THR A 33 -1.53 -6.82 -9.94
C THR A 33 -0.16 -6.30 -9.51
N VAL A 34 0.40 -5.33 -10.22
CA VAL A 34 1.78 -4.87 -10.01
C VAL A 34 1.84 -3.63 -9.12
N THR A 35 0.82 -2.76 -9.19
CA THR A 35 0.76 -1.50 -8.43
C THR A 35 0.28 -1.71 -7.01
N CYS A 36 0.78 -0.89 -6.09
CA CYS A 36 0.32 -0.94 -4.70
C CYS A 36 -1.14 -0.46 -4.61
N PRO A 37 -2.08 -1.25 -4.04
CA PRO A 37 -3.51 -0.89 -4.00
C PRO A 37 -3.82 0.32 -3.10
N ILE A 38 -2.85 0.80 -2.30
CA ILE A 38 -3.03 1.92 -1.38
C ILE A 38 -2.67 3.26 -2.05
N CYS A 39 -1.54 3.32 -2.76
CA CYS A 39 -1.06 4.54 -3.40
C CYS A 39 -1.17 4.54 -4.93
N GLN A 40 -1.52 3.39 -5.54
CA GLN A 40 -1.63 3.20 -6.99
C GLN A 40 -0.34 3.49 -7.77
N VAL A 41 0.82 3.39 -7.10
CA VAL A 41 2.15 3.56 -7.71
C VAL A 41 2.86 2.21 -7.76
N ASP A 42 3.69 1.98 -8.78
CA ASP A 42 4.62 0.84 -8.80
C ASP A 42 5.66 0.99 -7.68
N PRO A 43 5.73 0.05 -6.72
CA PRO A 43 6.63 0.19 -5.60
C PRO A 43 8.08 -0.13 -6.01
N ALA A 44 8.96 0.87 -5.93
CA ALA A 44 10.41 0.67 -6.11
C ALA A 44 10.99 -0.37 -5.12
N ILE A 45 10.37 -0.50 -3.94
CA ILE A 45 10.68 -1.56 -2.96
C ILE A 45 9.40 -2.34 -2.69
N PRO A 46 9.16 -3.43 -3.43
CA PRO A 46 7.96 -4.25 -3.27
C PRO A 46 8.02 -5.08 -1.98
N PHE A 47 6.88 -5.13 -1.30
CA PHE A 47 6.62 -5.98 -0.15
C PHE A 47 5.36 -6.80 -0.40
N ILE A 48 5.34 -8.02 0.10
CA ILE A 48 4.26 -8.98 -0.06
C ILE A 48 3.54 -9.18 1.28
N ALA A 49 2.21 -9.17 1.23
CA ALA A 49 1.37 -9.50 2.39
C ALA A 49 1.16 -11.02 2.48
N LEU A 50 1.53 -11.64 3.59
CA LEU A 50 1.31 -13.06 3.82
C LEU A 50 -0.01 -13.29 4.59
N PRO A 51 -0.78 -14.36 4.27
CA PRO A 51 -0.45 -15.45 3.32
C PRO A 51 -0.87 -15.17 1.87
N CYS A 52 -1.62 -14.09 1.61
CA CYS A 52 -2.27 -13.86 0.32
C CYS A 52 -1.35 -13.47 -0.86
N GLN A 53 -0.07 -13.22 -0.59
CA GLN A 53 0.96 -12.87 -1.57
C GLN A 53 0.66 -11.63 -2.44
N HIS A 54 -0.20 -10.71 -1.99
CA HIS A 54 -0.44 -9.46 -2.72
C HIS A 54 0.66 -8.42 -2.44
N ARG A 55 1.04 -7.68 -3.50
CA ARG A 55 2.13 -6.70 -3.50
C ARG A 55 1.68 -5.32 -3.01
N TYR A 56 2.54 -4.69 -2.22
CA TYR A 56 2.39 -3.36 -1.65
C TYR A 56 3.72 -2.60 -1.67
N CYS A 57 3.64 -1.27 -1.52
CA CYS A 57 4.80 -0.46 -1.20
C CYS A 57 5.19 -0.62 0.27
N TYR A 58 6.50 -0.62 0.56
CA TYR A 58 7.03 -0.70 1.94
C TYR A 58 6.34 0.25 2.93
N TYR A 59 6.24 1.53 2.57
CA TYR A 59 5.66 2.54 3.45
C TYR A 59 4.16 2.30 3.69
N CYS A 60 3.44 1.92 2.64
CA CYS A 60 2.00 1.73 2.64
C CYS A 60 1.60 0.59 3.58
N ILE A 61 2.25 -0.58 3.41
CA ILE A 61 1.92 -1.77 4.18
C ILE A 61 2.37 -1.65 5.65
N ARG A 62 3.55 -1.06 5.90
CA ARG A 62 4.04 -0.84 7.28
C ARG A 62 3.16 0.12 8.05
N THR A 63 2.78 1.24 7.43
CA THR A 63 1.90 2.22 8.08
C THR A 63 0.57 1.57 8.43
N ARG A 64 -0.04 0.83 7.50
CA ARG A 64 -1.33 0.19 7.73
C ARG A 64 -1.29 -0.89 8.81
N CYS A 65 -0.25 -1.72 8.82
CA CYS A 65 -0.04 -2.74 9.85
C CYS A 65 0.22 -2.13 11.24
N ALA A 66 0.94 -1.00 11.30
CA ALA A 66 1.19 -0.29 12.56
C ALA A 66 -0.06 0.44 13.08
N SER A 67 -0.88 1.00 12.19
CA SER A 67 -2.11 1.73 12.57
C SER A 67 -3.28 0.80 12.92
N ALA A 68 -3.34 -0.40 12.33
CA ALA A 68 -4.40 -1.36 12.59
C ALA A 68 -3.81 -2.78 12.68
N ALA A 69 -3.77 -3.32 13.89
CA ALA A 69 -3.30 -4.69 14.15
C ALA A 69 -4.10 -5.76 13.37
N SER A 70 -5.34 -5.46 13.00
CA SER A 70 -6.23 -6.31 12.20
C SER A 70 -6.28 -5.90 10.73
N PHE A 71 -5.17 -5.40 10.16
CA PHE A 71 -5.11 -5.03 8.76
C PHE A 71 -5.41 -6.23 7.85
N ARG A 72 -6.30 -6.01 6.87
CA ARG A 72 -6.67 -6.98 5.85
C ARG A 72 -6.24 -6.49 4.48
N CYS A 73 -5.80 -7.41 3.65
CA CYS A 73 -5.38 -7.14 2.29
C CYS A 73 -6.49 -6.42 1.51
N LEU A 74 -6.20 -5.31 0.84
CA LEU A 74 -7.19 -4.56 0.05
C LEU A 74 -7.61 -5.29 -1.24
N ARG A 75 -6.83 -6.27 -1.71
CA ARG A 75 -7.15 -7.04 -2.93
C ARG A 75 -8.08 -8.22 -2.66
N CYS A 76 -7.84 -8.97 -1.58
CA CYS A 76 -8.58 -10.21 -1.28
C CYS A 76 -9.24 -10.27 0.10
N ASN A 77 -9.10 -9.22 0.92
CA ASN A 77 -9.64 -9.14 2.28
C ASN A 77 -9.11 -10.21 3.27
N GLU A 78 -8.06 -10.94 2.90
CA GLU A 78 -7.32 -11.88 3.76
C GLU A 78 -6.62 -11.12 4.89
N PRO A 79 -6.63 -11.60 6.16
CA PRO A 79 -5.82 -11.02 7.22
C PRO A 79 -4.33 -11.05 6.88
N VAL A 80 -3.66 -9.92 7.02
CA VAL A 80 -2.20 -9.83 6.82
C VAL A 80 -1.52 -10.19 8.13
N VAL A 81 -0.96 -11.41 8.20
CA VAL A 81 -0.29 -11.91 9.41
C VAL A 81 1.18 -11.54 9.46
N ALA A 82 1.80 -11.33 8.29
CA ALA A 82 3.18 -10.92 8.16
C ALA A 82 3.39 -10.17 6.85
N ILE A 83 4.48 -9.42 6.79
CA ILE A 83 4.92 -8.71 5.59
C ILE A 83 6.34 -9.14 5.25
N GLN A 84 6.62 -9.37 3.97
CA GLN A 84 7.93 -9.82 3.50
C GLN A 84 8.41 -8.95 2.35
N ARG A 85 9.71 -8.66 2.27
CA ARG A 85 10.27 -7.99 1.09
C ARG A 85 10.21 -8.97 -0.08
N GLU A 86 9.67 -8.54 -1.21
CA GLU A 86 9.75 -9.34 -2.44
C GLU A 86 11.23 -9.38 -2.85
N GLY A 87 11.79 -10.59 -2.88
CA GLY A 87 13.18 -10.80 -3.26
C GLY A 87 13.39 -10.28 -4.67
N VAL A 88 14.48 -9.53 -4.89
CA VAL A 88 14.95 -9.30 -6.26
C VAL A 88 15.46 -10.63 -6.78
N SER A 89 14.61 -11.35 -7.49
CA SER A 89 15.06 -12.42 -8.37
C SER A 89 15.93 -11.74 -9.42
N SER A 90 17.23 -11.63 -9.15
CA SER A 90 18.23 -11.26 -10.15
C SER A 90 18.20 -12.36 -11.22
N GLY A 91 17.31 -12.19 -12.19
CA GLY A 91 17.31 -12.94 -13.43
C GLY A 91 18.64 -12.67 -14.12
N LYS A 92 19.43 -13.72 -14.23
CA LYS A 92 20.60 -13.80 -15.11
C LYS A 92 20.11 -14.08 -16.52
#